data_AF-A0A6I9Q5P1-F1
#
_entry.id   AF-A0A6I9Q5P1-F1
#
_cell.length_a   1.000
_cell.length_b   1.000
_cell.length_c   1.000
_cell.angle_alpha   90.00
_cell.angle_beta   90.00
_cell.angle_gamma   90.00
#
_symmetry.space_group_name_H-M   'P 1'
#
loop_
_entity.id
_entity.type
_entity.pdbx_description
1 polymer ?
#
loop_
_entity_poly.entity_id
_entity_poly.type
_entity_poly.pdbx_seq_one_letter_code
_entity_poly.pdbx_strand_id
1 'polypeptide(L)'
;MLSFTTGSQECMFSANGINGDMDVTLWPLQSGILHYCGFQVLAPQIFWAPSHVPSEARGTMLEGWRTRMQGLLGENPLAFTPLDCLNDMMSIKLLLRKILLIDVY
;
A
#
# COMPACT_ATOMS: atom_id res chain seq x y z
N MET A 1 0.81 5.76 6.83
CA MET A 1 -0.26 6.04 5.85
C MET A 1 0.37 6.66 4.61
N LEU A 2 -0.10 6.31 3.41
CA LEU A 2 0.30 6.97 2.16
C LEU A 2 -0.77 7.99 1.76
N SER A 3 -0.36 9.16 1.25
CA SER A 3 -1.28 10.18 0.72
C SER A 3 -0.77 10.68 -0.62
N PHE A 4 -1.55 10.49 -1.68
CA PHE A 4 -1.15 10.87 -3.03
C PHE A 4 -2.35 11.15 -3.94
N THR A 5 -2.06 11.68 -5.12
CA THR A 5 -3.04 11.99 -6.15
C THR A 5 -2.74 11.20 -7.42
N THR A 6 -3.75 10.84 -8.18
CA THR A 6 -3.58 10.22 -9.50
C THR A 6 -3.96 11.18 -10.62
N GLY A 7 -3.45 10.93 -11.82
CA GLY A 7 -3.97 11.57 -13.04
C GLY A 7 -5.25 10.91 -13.57
N SER A 8 -5.51 9.66 -13.19
CA SER A 8 -6.61 8.82 -13.68
C SER A 8 -7.77 8.72 -12.68
N GLN A 9 -8.97 8.47 -13.21
CA GLN A 9 -10.17 8.24 -12.41
C GLN A 9 -10.09 6.92 -11.65
N GLU A 10 -10.81 6.83 -10.53
CA GLU A 10 -10.86 5.63 -9.66
C GLU A 10 -11.26 4.36 -10.44
N CYS A 11 -12.24 4.46 -11.33
CA CYS A 11 -12.73 3.30 -12.10
C CYS A 11 -11.65 2.63 -12.97
N MET A 12 -10.59 3.38 -13.32
CA MET A 12 -9.46 2.86 -14.10
C MET A 12 -8.58 1.92 -13.28
N PHE A 13 -8.71 1.92 -11.95
CA PHE A 13 -7.95 1.09 -11.01
C PHE A 13 -8.80 0.00 -10.32
N SER A 14 -9.87 -0.46 -10.98
CA SER A 14 -10.61 -1.64 -10.54
C SER A 14 -9.88 -2.93 -10.94
N ALA A 15 -10.34 -4.08 -10.42
CA ALA A 15 -9.79 -5.40 -10.79
C ALA A 15 -9.72 -5.66 -12.31
N ASN A 16 -10.66 -5.10 -13.07
CA ASN A 16 -10.69 -5.16 -14.55
C ASN A 16 -10.38 -3.80 -15.21
N GLY A 17 -9.91 -2.82 -14.43
CA GLY A 17 -9.56 -1.49 -14.91
C GLY A 17 -8.29 -1.53 -15.75
N ILE A 18 -8.16 -0.56 -16.65
CA ILE A 18 -7.00 -0.48 -17.56
C ILE A 18 -5.66 -0.33 -16.84
N ASN A 19 -5.66 0.25 -15.63
CA ASN A 19 -4.46 0.39 -14.80
C ASN A 19 -4.28 -0.75 -13.80
N GLY A 20 -5.21 -1.73 -13.77
CA GLY A 20 -5.25 -2.81 -12.79
C GLY A 20 -5.67 -2.35 -11.39
N ASP A 21 -5.85 -3.32 -10.49
CA ASP A 21 -6.31 -3.06 -9.13
C ASP A 21 -5.33 -2.15 -8.35
N MET A 22 -5.85 -1.11 -7.70
CA MET A 22 -5.06 -0.22 -6.86
C MET A 22 -4.39 -0.95 -5.69
N ASP A 23 -5.04 -1.95 -5.09
CA ASP A 23 -4.47 -2.67 -3.96
C ASP A 23 -3.24 -3.49 -4.38
N VAL A 24 -3.28 -4.08 -5.58
CA VAL A 24 -2.12 -4.78 -6.18
C VAL A 24 -0.97 -3.80 -6.42
N THR A 25 -1.29 -2.60 -6.91
CA THR A 25 -0.31 -1.54 -7.19
C THR A 25 0.38 -1.04 -5.91
N LEU A 26 -0.38 -0.90 -4.82
CA LEU A 26 0.15 -0.38 -3.55
C LEU A 26 0.83 -1.43 -2.68
N TRP A 27 0.57 -2.71 -2.93
CA TRP A 27 1.11 -3.82 -2.13
C TRP A 27 2.63 -3.76 -1.92
N PRO A 28 3.49 -3.53 -2.94
CA PRO A 28 4.94 -3.47 -2.74
C PRO A 28 5.38 -2.35 -1.79
N LEU A 29 4.70 -1.20 -1.80
CA LEU A 29 5.01 -0.08 -0.91
C LEU A 29 4.47 -0.32 0.50
N GLN A 30 3.20 -0.71 0.62
CA GLN A 30 2.53 -0.89 1.90
C GLN A 30 3.06 -2.11 2.65
N SER A 31 3.10 -3.28 1.99
CA SER A 31 3.56 -4.52 2.61
C SER A 31 5.08 -4.65 2.53
N GLY A 32 5.64 -4.49 1.32
CA GLY A 32 7.05 -4.77 1.05
C GLY A 32 8.04 -3.78 1.66
N ILE A 33 7.63 -2.53 1.94
CA ILE A 33 8.49 -1.51 2.54
C ILE A 33 7.98 -1.13 3.92
N LEU A 34 6.76 -0.58 4.03
CA LEU A 34 6.29 -0.01 5.30
C LEU A 34 6.03 -1.10 6.35
N HIS A 35 5.21 -2.10 6.03
CA HIS A 35 4.92 -3.17 6.96
C HIS A 35 6.17 -4.01 7.28
N TYR A 36 7.00 -4.30 6.26
CA TYR A 36 8.28 -4.99 6.45
C TYR A 36 9.19 -4.28 7.46
N CYS A 37 9.21 -2.94 7.46
CA CYS A 37 9.95 -2.14 8.44
C CYS A 37 9.26 -2.00 9.81
N GLY A 38 8.15 -2.70 10.04
CA GLY A 38 7.41 -2.71 11.31
C GLY A 38 6.37 -1.60 11.48
N PHE A 39 6.04 -0.85 10.43
CA PHE A 39 5.00 0.18 10.53
C PHE A 39 3.59 -0.43 10.60
N GLN A 40 2.74 0.18 11.42
CA GLN A 40 1.29 0.06 11.32
C GLN A 40 0.82 0.89 10.12
N VAL A 41 0.45 0.23 9.02
CA VAL A 41 0.09 0.92 7.78
C VAL A 41 -1.41 1.19 7.77
N LEU A 42 -1.83 2.45 7.85
CA LEU A 42 -3.23 2.85 7.67
C LEU A 42 -3.64 2.84 6.19
N ALA A 43 -4.95 2.76 5.93
CA ALA A 43 -5.52 2.84 4.58
C ALA A 43 -5.00 4.08 3.82
N PRO A 44 -4.71 4.00 2.52
CA PRO A 44 -4.17 5.14 1.78
C PRO A 44 -5.20 6.27 1.66
N GLN A 45 -4.74 7.51 1.60
CA GLN A 45 -5.53 8.64 1.12
C GLN A 45 -5.24 8.82 -0.37
N ILE A 46 -6.25 8.61 -1.22
CA ILE A 46 -6.11 8.77 -2.66
C ILE A 46 -7.08 9.83 -3.14
N PHE A 47 -6.57 10.87 -3.80
CA PHE A 47 -7.41 11.77 -4.56
C PHE A 47 -7.33 11.43 -6.04
N TRP A 48 -8.45 10.98 -6.58
CA TRP A 48 -8.56 10.54 -7.96
C TRP A 48 -8.73 11.72 -8.91
N ALA A 49 -7.79 11.89 -9.84
CA ALA A 49 -7.86 12.88 -10.92
C ALA A 49 -8.26 14.30 -10.47
N PRO A 50 -7.68 14.90 -9.41
CA PRO A 50 -8.13 16.20 -8.88
C PRO A 50 -7.97 17.36 -9.88
N SER A 51 -7.10 17.20 -10.89
CA SER A 51 -6.98 18.15 -12.01
C SER A 51 -8.21 18.19 -12.93
N HIS A 52 -9.05 17.14 -12.89
CA HIS A 52 -10.23 16.97 -13.75
C HIS A 52 -11.55 17.29 -13.02
N VAL A 53 -11.49 17.78 -11.77
CA VAL A 53 -12.69 18.16 -11.00
C VAL A 53 -12.75 19.68 -10.75
N PRO A 54 -13.95 20.25 -10.52
CA PRO A 54 -14.10 21.66 -10.19
C PRO A 54 -13.36 22.06 -8.91
N SER A 55 -13.09 23.36 -8.75
CA SER A 55 -12.38 23.87 -7.57
C SER A 55 -13.11 23.60 -6.25
N GLU A 56 -14.44 23.63 -6.27
CA GLU A 56 -15.26 23.30 -5.11
C GLU A 56 -15.04 21.86 -4.67
N ALA A 57 -15.04 20.90 -5.61
CA ALA A 57 -14.77 19.50 -5.32
C ALA A 57 -13.38 19.28 -4.72
N ARG A 58 -12.36 20.02 -5.20
CA ARG A 58 -11.02 20.01 -4.58
C ARG A 58 -11.04 20.57 -3.14
N GLY A 59 -11.87 21.58 -2.87
CA GLY A 59 -12.09 22.09 -1.52
C GLY A 59 -12.65 21.01 -0.60
N THR A 60 -13.67 20.29 -1.05
CA THR A 60 -14.26 19.15 -0.30
C THR A 60 -13.24 18.04 -0.03
N MET A 61 -12.38 17.72 -1.00
CA MET A 61 -11.29 16.75 -0.82
C MET A 61 -10.34 17.18 0.31
N LEU A 62 -9.92 18.44 0.33
CA LEU A 62 -9.03 18.98 1.36
C LEU A 62 -9.69 19.01 2.74
N GLU A 63 -10.98 19.32 2.82
CA GLU A 63 -11.72 19.33 4.09
C GLU A 63 -11.89 17.91 4.65
N GLY A 64 -12.24 16.95 3.80
CA GLY A 64 -12.30 15.54 4.17
C GLY A 64 -10.94 15.05 4.69
N TRP A 65 -9.85 15.45 4.04
CA TRP A 65 -8.51 15.12 4.51
C TRP A 65 -8.17 15.74 5.87
N ARG A 66 -8.50 17.02 6.09
CA ARG A 66 -8.31 17.68 7.40
C ARG A 66 -9.09 16.95 8.49
N THR A 67 -10.33 16.58 8.21
CA THR A 67 -11.20 15.86 9.14
C THR A 67 -10.60 14.50 9.49
N ARG A 68 -10.13 13.74 8.49
CA ARG A 68 -9.44 12.46 8.71
C ARG A 68 -8.19 12.62 9.58
N MET A 69 -7.37 13.63 9.31
CA MET A 69 -6.16 13.91 10.08
C MET A 69 -6.42 14.17 11.57
N GLN A 70 -7.57 14.73 11.93
CA GLN A 70 -7.96 14.94 13.33
C GLN A 70 -8.25 13.63 14.06
N GLY A 71 -8.73 12.60 13.34
CA GLY A 71 -9.04 11.27 13.89
C GLY A 71 -7.97 10.19 13.64
N LEU A 72 -6.85 10.54 13.01
CA LEU A 72 -5.91 9.59 12.41
C LEU A 72 -5.39 8.53 13.40
N LEU A 73 -5.10 8.92 14.64
CA LEU A 73 -4.55 8.02 15.66
C LEU A 73 -5.55 6.95 16.13
N GLY A 74 -6.84 7.13 15.86
CA GLY A 74 -7.90 6.18 16.18
C GLY A 74 -8.24 5.22 15.04
N GLU A 75 -7.62 5.35 13.87
CA GLU A 75 -7.87 4.45 12.74
C GLU A 75 -7.27 3.06 12.96
N ASN A 76 -7.98 2.02 12.52
CA ASN A 76 -7.44 0.66 12.49
C ASN A 76 -6.43 0.53 11.34
N PRO A 77 -5.22 -0.01 11.58
CA PRO A 77 -4.28 -0.35 10.53
C PRO A 77 -4.82 -1.42 9.57
N LEU A 78 -4.29 -1.44 8.35
CA LEU A 78 -4.49 -2.55 7.42
C LEU A 78 -3.95 -3.84 8.02
N ALA A 79 -4.67 -4.93 7.76
CA ALA A 79 -4.26 -6.26 8.18
C ALA A 79 -3.27 -6.85 7.17
N PHE A 80 -2.12 -7.29 7.66
CA PHE A 80 -1.14 -8.06 6.89
C PHE A 80 -0.92 -9.41 7.56
N THR A 81 -0.50 -10.40 6.80
CA THR A 81 -0.05 -11.67 7.36
C THR A 81 1.14 -11.40 8.29
N PRO A 82 1.13 -11.92 9.54
CA PRO A 82 2.24 -11.70 10.47
C PRO A 82 3.57 -12.14 9.88
N LEU A 83 4.62 -11.35 10.13
CA LEU A 83 5.99 -11.68 9.74
C LEU A 83 6.47 -13.00 10.36
N ASP A 84 5.91 -13.43 11.49
CA ASP A 84 6.23 -14.72 12.10
C ASP A 84 5.84 -15.91 11.22
N CYS A 85 4.81 -15.79 10.37
CA CYS A 85 4.51 -16.79 9.35
C CYS A 85 5.63 -16.90 8.29
N LEU A 86 6.48 -15.87 8.13
CA LEU A 86 7.66 -15.91 7.29
C LEU A 86 8.83 -16.64 7.98
N ASN A 87 8.88 -16.66 9.31
CA ASN A 87 9.94 -17.34 10.07
C ASN A 87 9.89 -18.86 9.87
N ASP A 88 8.69 -19.44 9.73
CA ASP A 88 8.53 -20.84 9.32
C ASP A 88 9.08 -21.11 7.91
N MET A 89 9.11 -20.09 7.04
CA MET A 89 9.68 -20.14 5.69
C MET A 89 11.17 -19.78 5.64
N MET A 90 11.75 -19.17 6.69
CA MET A 90 13.20 -18.93 6.80
C MET A 90 14.01 -20.23 6.92
N SER A 91 13.39 -21.34 7.37
CA SER A 91 13.97 -22.69 7.25
C SER A 91 14.22 -23.10 5.79
N ILE A 92 13.40 -22.63 4.85
CA ILE A 92 13.54 -22.90 3.40
C ILE A 92 14.58 -21.96 2.76
N LYS A 93 14.75 -20.72 3.26
CA LYS A 93 15.83 -19.82 2.81
C LYS A 93 17.23 -20.37 3.11
N LEU A 94 17.41 -21.12 4.21
CA LEU A 94 18.65 -21.86 4.47
C LEU A 94 18.87 -22.98 3.44
N LEU A 95 17.79 -23.63 2.99
CA LEU A 95 17.81 -24.69 1.99
C LEU A 95 18.16 -24.14 0.60
N LEU A 96 17.58 -23.00 0.20
CA LEU A 96 17.88 -22.35 -1.08
C LEU A 96 19.30 -21.76 -1.12
N ARG A 97 19.81 -21.22 0.01
CA ARG A 97 21.24 -20.86 0.09
C ARG A 97 22.16 -22.07 -0.02
N LYS A 98 21.77 -23.25 0.47
CA LYS A 98 22.54 -24.50 0.29
C LYS A 98 22.45 -25.06 -1.14
N ILE A 99 21.35 -24.83 -1.85
CA ILE A 99 21.15 -25.32 -3.23
C ILE A 99 21.81 -24.38 -4.26
N LEU A 100 21.87 -23.07 -4.01
CA LEU A 100 22.55 -22.09 -4.89
C LEU A 100 24.03 -21.83 -4.57
N LEU A 101 24.58 -22.42 -3.51
CA LEU A 101 26.01 -22.33 -3.16
C LEU A 101 26.78 -23.64 -3.40
N ILE A 102 26.32 -24.49 -4.31
CA ILE A 102 27.16 -25.52 -4.91
C ILE A 102 27.63 -24.96 -6.26
N ASP A 103 28.94 -24.96 -6.46
CA ASP A 103 29.71 -24.43 -7.60
C ASP A 103 29.96 -22.91 -7.61
N VAL A 104 30.79 -22.42 -6.68
CA VAL A 104 32.08 -21.77 -6.99
C VAL A 104 32.98 -21.88 -5.75
N TYR A 105 33.88 -22.87 -5.75
CA TYR A 105 35.32 -22.82 -5.42
C TYR A 105 35.90 -24.22 -5.56
#